data_AF-Q9WZB0-F1
#
_entry.id   AF-Q9WZB0-F1
#
_cell.length_a   1.000
_cell.length_b   1.000
_cell.length_c   1.000
_cell.angle_alpha   90.00
_cell.angle_beta   90.00
_cell.angle_gamma   90.00
#
_symmetry.space_group_name_H-M   'P 1'
#
loop_
_entity.id
_entity.type
_entity.pdbx_description
1 polymer ?
#
loop_
_entity_poly.entity_id
_entity_poly.type
_entity_poly.pdbx_seq_one_letter_code
_entity_poly.pdbx_strand_id
1 'polypeptide(L)'
;MTEDEWEKQSSFVPVNADPLSPYTEKVKTLAAHRLDFHIRENLRLGVGELTMIGGKYPDLFAVSPFSIWHNNYNEGYTNSMASFDFSWVPKKGFEVHGEFVLDDLVGTTENESKPTAYAFNVGVRRALSTGSLKGVLGVEYALATKFVYNTFLPYLKFNNRIVYLTNLPSSRTIVDYPVGFAFGPDAKLLNVSFDLFKENVSLETDFFYLVKGPNTLYTEYPTAEEGETKTIFGASLRGKIGHVSFSLLFSGSEFLAGLGIEFGF
;
A
#
# COMPACT_ATOMS: atom_id res chain seq x y z
N MET A 1 -1.23 5.45 19.75
CA MET A 1 -0.94 4.08 20.18
C MET A 1 -1.88 3.71 21.31
N THR A 2 -2.19 2.42 21.44
CA THR A 2 -2.81 1.83 22.64
C THR A 2 -1.78 1.76 23.77
N GLU A 3 -2.21 1.37 24.98
CA GLU A 3 -1.30 1.16 26.11
C GLU A 3 -0.30 0.02 25.81
N ASP A 4 -0.78 -1.12 25.31
CA ASP A 4 0.07 -2.26 24.93
C ASP A 4 1.10 -1.89 23.83
N GLU A 5 0.68 -1.11 22.83
CA GLU A 5 1.60 -0.62 21.79
C GLU A 5 2.65 0.33 22.37
N TRP A 6 2.28 1.14 23.36
CA TRP A 6 3.22 2.03 24.03
C TRP A 6 4.21 1.25 24.91
N GLU A 7 3.74 0.24 25.63
CA GLU A 7 4.60 -0.67 26.39
C GLU A 7 5.59 -1.37 25.45
N LYS A 8 5.11 -1.92 24.34
CA LYS A 8 5.98 -2.55 23.32
C LYS A 8 6.98 -1.54 22.75
N GLN A 9 6.54 -0.34 22.38
CA GLN A 9 7.42 0.69 21.83
C GLN A 9 8.52 1.13 22.81
N SER A 10 8.23 1.16 24.11
CA SER A 10 9.12 1.70 25.13
C SER A 10 10.03 0.66 25.80
N SER A 11 9.71 -0.63 25.68
CA SER A 11 10.44 -1.72 26.34
C SER A 11 11.14 -2.68 25.39
N PHE A 12 10.66 -2.84 24.15
CA PHE A 12 11.23 -3.79 23.21
C PHE A 12 12.46 -3.20 22.50
N VAL A 13 13.54 -3.97 22.49
CA VAL A 13 14.77 -3.63 21.76
C VAL A 13 14.87 -4.52 20.53
N PRO A 14 14.72 -3.98 19.31
CA PRO A 14 14.84 -4.77 18.08
C PRO A 14 16.19 -5.46 17.92
N VAL A 15 16.19 -6.56 17.17
CA VAL A 15 17.43 -7.20 16.72
C VAL A 15 18.23 -6.18 15.90
N ASN A 16 19.51 -6.01 16.25
CA ASN A 16 20.44 -5.01 15.69
C ASN A 16 20.21 -3.55 16.12
N ALA A 17 19.36 -3.29 17.12
CA ALA A 17 19.23 -1.96 17.73
C ALA A 17 20.35 -1.67 18.73
N ASP A 18 20.58 -0.39 19.05
CA ASP A 18 21.44 -0.02 20.18
C ASP A 18 20.77 -0.45 21.50
N PRO A 19 21.40 -1.35 22.29
CA PRO A 19 20.82 -1.82 23.55
C PRO A 19 20.67 -0.72 24.61
N LEU A 20 21.30 0.45 24.43
CA LEU A 20 21.25 1.56 25.38
C LEU A 20 20.19 2.63 25.06
N SER A 21 19.51 2.54 23.91
CA SER A 21 18.66 3.63 23.41
C SER A 21 17.23 3.19 23.11
N PRO A 22 16.31 3.10 24.10
CA PRO A 22 14.90 3.00 23.79
C PRO A 22 14.41 4.32 23.20
N TYR A 23 14.05 4.27 21.93
CA TYR A 23 13.51 5.41 21.19
C TYR A 23 12.03 5.61 21.54
N THR A 24 11.78 6.57 22.43
CA THR A 24 10.48 6.79 23.09
C THR A 24 9.79 8.11 22.73
N GLU A 25 10.33 8.91 21.82
CA GLU A 25 9.64 10.12 21.38
C GLU A 25 8.30 9.76 20.70
N LYS A 26 7.23 10.50 21.00
CA LYS A 26 5.89 10.25 20.46
C LYS A 26 5.73 10.76 19.02
N VAL A 27 6.67 10.39 18.16
CA VAL A 27 6.76 10.83 16.77
C VAL A 27 6.95 9.62 15.86
N LYS A 28 6.24 9.68 14.74
CA LYS A 28 6.32 8.74 13.63
C LYS A 28 6.40 9.55 12.34
N THR A 29 7.48 9.39 11.60
CA THR A 29 7.75 10.15 10.37
C THR A 29 8.04 9.18 9.25
N LEU A 30 7.40 9.38 8.10
CA LEU A 30 7.79 8.73 6.85
C LEU A 30 8.69 9.70 6.07
N ALA A 31 9.89 9.25 5.72
CA ALA A 31 10.74 9.90 4.73
C ALA A 31 10.86 9.01 3.50
N ALA A 32 10.88 9.59 2.31
CA ALA A 32 11.00 8.86 1.07
C ALA A 32 11.73 9.68 0.02
N HIS A 33 12.50 9.02 -0.84
CA HIS A 33 13.08 9.62 -2.02
C HIS A 33 12.96 8.65 -3.20
N ARG A 34 12.87 9.21 -4.41
CA ARG A 34 12.62 8.45 -5.63
C ARG A 34 13.27 9.15 -6.83
N LEU A 35 13.87 8.36 -7.69
CA LEU A 35 14.47 8.79 -8.95
C LEU A 35 13.77 8.09 -10.12
N ASP A 36 13.32 8.88 -11.08
CA ASP A 36 12.71 8.39 -12.32
C ASP A 36 13.67 8.58 -13.49
N PHE A 37 13.90 7.49 -14.22
CA PHE A 37 14.73 7.45 -15.41
C PHE A 37 13.85 7.21 -16.64
N HIS A 38 13.78 8.22 -17.51
CA HIS A 38 13.15 8.10 -18.82
C HIS A 38 14.15 7.54 -19.84
N ILE A 39 14.34 6.22 -19.81
CA ILE A 39 15.30 5.51 -20.68
C ILE A 39 14.97 5.73 -22.16
N ARG A 40 13.67 5.80 -22.49
CA ARG A 40 13.11 6.18 -23.80
C ARG A 40 11.81 6.95 -23.58
N GLU A 41 11.28 7.59 -24.62
CA GLU A 41 9.96 8.26 -24.57
C GLU A 41 8.83 7.33 -24.13
N ASN A 42 8.97 6.03 -24.37
CA ASN A 42 7.98 5.02 -24.05
C ASN A 42 8.40 4.07 -22.91
N LEU A 43 9.51 4.32 -22.23
CA LEU A 43 10.00 3.48 -21.13
C LEU A 43 10.54 4.34 -19.98
N ARG A 44 9.89 4.21 -18.83
CA ARG A 44 10.30 4.82 -17.56
C ARG A 44 10.62 3.72 -16.56
N LEU A 45 11.73 3.89 -15.85
CA LEU A 45 12.12 3.07 -14.70
C LEU A 45 12.20 3.99 -13.47
N GLY A 46 11.65 3.54 -12.35
CA GLY A 46 11.72 4.20 -11.07
C GLY A 46 12.52 3.35 -10.08
N VAL A 47 13.35 4.01 -9.30
CA VAL A 47 13.99 3.43 -8.10
C VAL A 47 13.77 4.39 -6.96
N GLY A 48 13.59 3.86 -5.76
CA GLY A 48 13.37 4.69 -4.60
C GLY A 48 13.52 3.90 -3.32
N GLU A 49 13.39 4.63 -2.24
CA GLU A 49 13.44 4.10 -0.89
C GLU A 49 12.50 4.89 0.01
N LEU A 50 11.94 4.21 0.99
CA LEU A 50 11.11 4.77 2.04
C LEU A 50 11.69 4.34 3.38
N THR A 51 11.68 5.21 4.38
CA THR A 51 12.05 4.87 5.75
C THR A 51 11.04 5.43 6.74
N MET A 52 10.53 4.55 7.60
CA MET A 52 9.74 4.90 8.77
C MET A 52 10.69 5.22 9.91
N ILE A 53 10.62 6.42 10.46
CA ILE A 53 11.36 6.89 11.62
C ILE A 53 10.40 6.95 12.79
N GLY A 54 10.69 6.22 13.87
CA GLY A 54 9.81 6.06 15.01
C GLY A 54 10.54 6.19 16.33
N GLY A 55 9.94 6.88 17.30
CA GLY A 55 10.55 7.01 18.62
C GLY A 55 11.69 8.03 18.71
N LYS A 56 11.99 8.74 17.62
CA LYS A 56 13.02 9.77 17.51
C LYS A 56 12.57 10.85 16.52
N TYR A 57 12.77 12.13 16.84
CA TYR A 57 12.57 13.19 15.85
C TYR A 57 13.57 13.02 14.69
N PRO A 58 13.12 13.19 13.43
CA PRO A 58 13.99 13.04 12.27
C PRO A 58 15.11 14.07 12.30
N ASP A 59 16.36 13.60 12.17
CA ASP A 59 17.52 14.46 11.92
C ASP A 59 17.77 14.62 10.41
N LEU A 60 18.66 15.54 10.04
CA LEU A 60 18.95 15.82 8.63
C LEU A 60 19.52 14.62 7.87
N PHE A 61 20.18 13.70 8.57
CA PHE A 61 20.71 12.49 7.95
C PHE A 61 19.58 11.49 7.66
N ALA A 62 18.64 11.35 8.59
CA ALA A 62 17.48 10.47 8.48
C ALA A 62 16.51 10.88 7.35
N VAL A 63 16.50 12.15 6.94
CA VAL A 63 15.65 12.66 5.84
C VAL A 63 16.42 13.10 4.60
N SER A 64 17.73 12.88 4.57
CA SER A 64 18.58 13.28 3.43
C SER A 64 18.18 12.49 2.18
N PRO A 65 17.92 13.17 1.04
CA PRO A 65 17.59 12.50 -0.22
C PRO A 65 18.81 11.83 -0.89
N PHE A 66 20.01 12.00 -0.33
CA PHE A 66 21.25 11.40 -0.81
C PHE A 66 21.72 10.23 0.06
N SER A 67 21.01 9.97 1.17
CA SER A 67 21.30 8.82 2.03
C SER A 67 20.60 7.59 1.47
N ILE A 68 21.30 6.46 1.42
CA ILE A 68 20.69 5.13 1.23
C ILE A 68 20.43 4.59 2.63
N TRP A 69 19.17 4.34 2.97
CA TRP A 69 18.73 3.99 4.33
C TRP A 69 18.83 2.48 4.62
N HIS A 70 18.86 1.63 3.59
CA HIS A 70 19.17 0.22 3.68
C HIS A 70 20.63 0.07 4.10
N ASN A 71 20.83 -0.24 5.39
CA ASN A 71 22.12 -0.44 6.06
C ASN A 71 22.88 0.83 6.51
N ASN A 72 22.17 1.86 6.97
CA ASN A 72 22.78 3.07 7.55
C ASN A 72 23.11 2.97 9.06
N TYR A 73 23.29 1.76 9.61
CA TYR A 73 23.53 1.51 11.04
C TYR A 73 22.48 2.14 11.96
N ASN A 74 21.25 2.38 11.48
CA ASN A 74 20.21 2.98 12.30
C ASN A 74 19.89 2.07 13.50
N GLU A 75 20.04 2.66 14.68
CA GLU A 75 20.09 2.04 16.00
C GLU A 75 18.74 1.45 16.50
N GLY A 76 17.86 1.00 15.60
CA GLY A 76 16.56 0.42 15.93
C GLY A 76 15.38 1.39 15.93
N TYR A 77 15.57 2.63 15.46
CA TYR A 77 14.50 3.64 15.32
C TYR A 77 13.99 3.81 13.88
N THR A 78 14.45 2.99 12.94
CA THR A 78 13.96 3.02 11.56
C THR A 78 13.60 1.66 10.99
N ASN A 79 12.66 1.66 10.05
CA ASN A 79 12.42 0.54 9.13
C ASN A 79 12.42 1.06 7.69
N SER A 80 13.20 0.45 6.80
CA SER A 80 13.44 0.95 5.45
C SER A 80 12.96 -0.05 4.40
N MET A 81 12.37 0.45 3.32
CA MET A 81 11.80 -0.33 2.23
C MET A 81 12.34 0.20 0.90
N ALA A 82 12.94 -0.68 0.11
CA ALA A 82 13.38 -0.36 -1.24
C ALA A 82 12.19 -0.49 -2.21
N SER A 83 12.13 0.36 -3.22
CA SER A 83 11.11 0.33 -4.26
C SER A 83 11.74 0.37 -5.65
N PHE A 84 11.20 -0.44 -6.56
CA PHE A 84 11.48 -0.41 -7.99
C PHE A 84 10.16 -0.47 -8.74
N ASP A 85 10.02 0.30 -9.81
CA ASP A 85 8.85 0.23 -10.66
C ASP A 85 9.16 0.63 -12.10
N PHE A 86 8.23 0.33 -12.99
CA PHE A 86 8.38 0.63 -14.39
C PHE A 86 7.04 0.93 -15.05
N SER A 87 7.09 1.67 -16.16
CA SER A 87 6.00 1.81 -17.10
C SER A 87 6.55 1.77 -18.52
N TRP A 88 6.00 0.91 -19.35
CA TRP A 88 6.46 0.66 -20.71
C TRP A 88 5.29 0.66 -21.70
N VAL A 89 5.38 1.49 -22.73
CA VAL A 89 4.40 1.59 -23.81
C VAL A 89 5.00 1.03 -25.10
N PRO A 90 5.06 -0.30 -25.29
CA PRO A 90 5.68 -0.90 -26.48
C PRO A 90 4.96 -0.53 -27.78
N LYS A 91 3.65 -0.26 -27.69
CA LYS A 91 2.81 0.16 -28.80
C LYS A 91 1.83 1.23 -28.33
N LYS A 92 1.53 2.22 -29.18
CA LYS A 92 0.57 3.27 -28.86
C LYS A 92 -0.74 2.68 -28.34
N GLY A 93 -1.14 3.12 -27.15
CA GLY A 93 -2.36 2.66 -26.47
C GLY A 93 -2.24 1.30 -25.79
N PHE A 94 -1.04 0.73 -25.63
CA PHE A 94 -0.80 -0.47 -24.83
C PHE A 94 0.35 -0.21 -23.86
N GLU A 95 0.07 -0.30 -22.57
CA GLU A 95 1.00 -0.09 -21.47
C GLU A 95 1.17 -1.37 -20.67
N VAL A 96 2.40 -1.64 -20.22
CA VAL A 96 2.74 -2.60 -19.19
C VAL A 96 3.40 -1.83 -18.06
N HIS A 97 2.93 -2.04 -16.84
CA HIS A 97 3.45 -1.36 -15.66
C HIS A 97 3.58 -2.33 -14.50
N GLY A 98 4.36 -1.95 -13.49
CA GLY A 98 4.47 -2.72 -12.27
C GLY A 98 5.42 -2.07 -11.28
N GLU A 99 5.29 -2.48 -10.02
CA GLU A 99 6.07 -2.04 -8.88
C GLU A 99 6.46 -3.27 -8.05
N PHE A 100 7.64 -3.21 -7.47
CA PHE A 100 8.18 -4.18 -6.53
C PHE A 100 8.76 -3.41 -5.35
N VAL A 101 8.42 -3.85 -4.15
CA VAL A 101 8.98 -3.30 -2.90
C VAL A 101 9.55 -4.41 -2.05
N LEU A 102 10.66 -4.10 -1.38
CA LEU A 102 11.39 -5.01 -0.50
C LEU A 102 11.61 -4.35 0.87
N ASP A 103 11.03 -4.94 1.90
CA ASP A 103 11.11 -4.49 3.30
C ASP A 103 12.30 -5.19 3.98
N ASP A 104 12.21 -6.52 4.10
CA ASP A 104 13.24 -7.39 4.65
C ASP A 104 13.54 -8.53 3.68
N LEU A 105 14.81 -8.95 3.60
CA LEU A 105 15.24 -10.12 2.86
C LEU A 105 16.15 -10.94 3.76
N VAL A 106 15.82 -12.20 4.04
CA VAL A 106 16.76 -13.11 4.72
C VAL A 106 17.90 -13.43 3.76
N GLY A 107 19.07 -12.83 3.96
CA GLY A 107 20.29 -13.14 3.23
C GLY A 107 20.94 -14.47 3.66
N THR A 108 21.98 -14.90 2.95
CA THR A 108 22.71 -16.16 3.23
C THR A 108 23.53 -16.15 4.52
N THR A 109 23.76 -14.97 5.12
CA THR A 109 24.56 -14.76 6.33
C THR A 109 23.76 -14.17 7.48
N GLU A 110 22.45 -13.99 7.33
CA GLU A 110 21.59 -13.33 8.30
C GLU A 110 20.80 -14.35 9.14
N ASN A 111 20.54 -13.98 10.39
CA ASN A 111 19.70 -14.78 11.28
C ASN A 111 18.22 -14.64 10.84
N GLU A 112 17.48 -15.75 10.76
CA GLU A 112 16.06 -15.83 10.34
C GLU A 112 15.07 -15.04 11.24
N SER A 113 15.59 -14.28 12.20
CA SER A 113 14.83 -13.39 13.10
C SER A 113 13.93 -12.36 12.38
N LYS A 114 14.20 -12.03 11.12
CA LYS A 114 13.39 -11.14 10.28
C LYS A 114 12.96 -11.86 9.00
N PRO A 115 11.71 -12.32 8.87
CA PRO A 115 11.26 -13.04 7.70
C PRO A 115 11.23 -12.16 6.45
N THR A 116 11.52 -12.76 5.29
CA THR A 116 11.46 -12.09 3.99
C THR A 116 10.07 -11.45 3.76
N ALA A 117 10.08 -10.14 3.52
CA ALA A 117 8.90 -9.31 3.39
C ALA A 117 9.01 -8.44 2.12
N TYR A 118 8.10 -8.67 1.16
CA TYR A 118 8.04 -7.94 -0.10
C TYR A 118 6.60 -7.84 -0.60
N ALA A 119 6.39 -6.93 -1.55
CA ALA A 119 5.16 -6.86 -2.31
C ALA A 119 5.47 -6.51 -3.76
N PHE A 120 4.56 -6.86 -4.67
CA PHE A 120 4.63 -6.41 -6.05
C PHE A 120 3.25 -6.28 -6.67
N ASN A 121 3.16 -5.44 -7.69
CA ASN A 121 2.07 -5.48 -8.65
C ASN A 121 2.60 -5.47 -10.08
N VAL A 122 1.79 -6.01 -10.98
CA VAL A 122 2.03 -5.94 -12.42
C VAL A 122 0.69 -5.81 -13.12
N GLY A 123 0.64 -4.94 -14.12
CA GLY A 123 -0.57 -4.72 -14.88
C GLY A 123 -0.31 -4.41 -16.33
N VAL A 124 -1.38 -4.52 -17.10
CA VAL A 124 -1.45 -4.10 -18.49
C VAL A 124 -2.66 -3.22 -18.68
N ARG A 125 -2.51 -2.16 -19.49
CA ARG A 125 -3.59 -1.28 -19.88
C ARG A 125 -3.65 -1.15 -21.39
N ARG A 126 -4.87 -1.12 -21.93
CA ARG A 126 -5.12 -0.89 -23.36
C ARG A 126 -6.11 0.23 -23.56
N ALA A 127 -5.66 1.33 -24.15
CA ALA A 127 -6.52 2.38 -24.62
C ALA A 127 -7.24 1.95 -25.91
N LEU A 128 -8.54 2.23 -25.96
CA LEU A 128 -9.42 1.98 -27.09
C LEU A 128 -9.99 3.31 -27.58
N SER A 129 -10.14 3.45 -28.90
CA SER A 129 -10.80 4.59 -29.52
C SER A 129 -11.53 4.12 -30.76
N THR A 130 -12.86 4.30 -30.80
CA THR A 130 -13.71 4.00 -31.94
C THR A 130 -14.73 5.12 -32.14
N GLY A 131 -14.54 5.93 -33.19
CA GLY A 131 -15.31 7.17 -33.36
C GLY A 131 -15.14 8.12 -32.16
N SER A 132 -16.25 8.55 -31.57
CA SER A 132 -16.25 9.38 -30.35
C SER A 132 -16.17 8.59 -29.03
N LEU A 133 -16.25 7.26 -29.08
CA LEU A 133 -16.08 6.41 -27.91
C LEU A 133 -14.59 6.19 -27.62
N LYS A 134 -14.19 6.51 -26.40
CA LYS A 134 -12.86 6.22 -25.86
C LYS A 134 -12.99 5.24 -24.70
N GLY A 135 -11.93 4.51 -24.40
CA GLY A 135 -11.92 3.66 -23.22
C GLY A 135 -10.55 3.13 -22.86
N VAL A 136 -10.48 2.50 -21.69
CA VAL A 136 -9.28 1.84 -21.16
C VAL A 136 -9.70 0.48 -20.61
N LEU A 137 -9.01 -0.56 -21.05
CA LEU A 137 -9.09 -1.89 -20.45
C LEU A 137 -7.88 -2.09 -19.56
N GLY A 138 -8.06 -2.56 -18.35
CA GLY A 138 -6.98 -2.85 -17.40
C GLY A 138 -7.05 -4.28 -16.88
N VAL A 139 -5.89 -4.89 -16.67
CA VAL A 139 -5.74 -6.07 -15.82
C VAL A 139 -4.56 -5.82 -14.90
N GLU A 140 -4.75 -6.01 -13.60
CA GLU A 140 -3.70 -5.83 -12.60
C GLU A 140 -3.68 -6.99 -11.60
N TYR A 141 -2.50 -7.49 -11.29
CA TYR A 141 -2.26 -8.45 -10.23
C TYR A 141 -1.36 -7.84 -9.18
N ALA A 142 -1.75 -7.94 -7.91
CA ALA A 142 -0.96 -7.51 -6.76
C ALA A 142 -0.77 -8.66 -5.77
N LEU A 143 0.39 -8.70 -5.12
CA LEU A 143 0.74 -9.63 -4.05
C LEU A 143 1.50 -8.88 -2.95
N ALA A 144 1.09 -9.08 -1.71
CA ALA A 144 1.79 -8.64 -0.51
C ALA A 144 2.05 -9.87 0.38
N THR A 145 3.31 -10.10 0.77
CA THR A 145 3.66 -11.22 1.65
C THR A 145 3.18 -10.99 3.08
N LYS A 146 3.33 -11.99 3.95
CA LYS A 146 2.74 -12.01 5.30
C LYS A 146 3.17 -10.87 6.21
N PHE A 147 4.38 -10.37 6.04
CA PHE A 147 4.99 -9.42 6.96
C PHE A 147 5.34 -8.06 6.34
N VAL A 148 5.10 -7.86 5.04
CA VAL A 148 5.33 -6.55 4.42
C VAL A 148 4.49 -5.49 5.14
N TYR A 149 5.10 -4.33 5.39
CA TYR A 149 4.55 -3.23 6.20
C TYR A 149 4.54 -3.43 7.72
N ASN A 150 4.92 -4.61 8.23
CA ASN A 150 4.88 -4.94 9.65
C ASN A 150 6.30 -5.18 10.19
N THR A 151 6.50 -4.91 11.48
CA THR A 151 7.79 -5.10 12.17
C THR A 151 7.56 -5.12 13.69
N PHE A 152 8.64 -5.30 14.45
CA PHE A 152 8.59 -5.44 15.91
C PHE A 152 7.95 -4.23 16.61
N LEU A 153 8.35 -3.01 16.24
CA LEU A 153 7.95 -1.78 16.93
C LEU A 153 6.76 -1.10 16.24
N PRO A 154 5.72 -0.67 16.98
CA PRO A 154 4.54 -0.03 16.41
C PRO A 154 4.82 1.24 15.57
N TYR A 155 5.78 2.08 15.96
CA TYR A 155 6.13 3.27 15.19
C TYR A 155 6.89 2.96 13.90
N LEU A 156 7.45 1.77 13.74
CA LEU A 156 8.23 1.38 12.56
C LEU A 156 7.40 0.64 11.51
N LYS A 157 6.14 0.31 11.81
CA LYS A 157 5.21 -0.26 10.81
C LYS A 157 4.91 0.77 9.72
N PHE A 158 4.88 0.36 8.46
CA PHE A 158 4.46 1.20 7.33
C PHE A 158 2.94 1.33 7.29
N ASN A 159 2.39 2.07 8.24
CA ASN A 159 0.96 2.35 8.33
C ASN A 159 0.68 3.82 8.67
N ASN A 160 -0.50 4.27 8.27
CA ASN A 160 -1.10 5.52 8.68
C ASN A 160 -2.30 5.23 9.58
N ARG A 161 -2.40 5.94 10.70
CA ARG A 161 -3.46 5.75 11.71
C ARG A 161 -4.51 6.83 11.60
N ILE A 162 -5.76 6.43 11.38
CA ILE A 162 -6.93 7.31 11.43
C ILE A 162 -7.72 7.02 12.69
N VAL A 163 -8.14 8.08 13.39
CA VAL A 163 -8.97 8.00 14.58
C VAL A 163 -10.35 8.55 14.25
N TYR A 164 -11.34 7.67 14.16
CA TYR A 164 -12.73 8.05 14.00
C TYR A 164 -13.34 8.33 15.38
N LEU A 165 -13.87 9.53 15.54
CA LEU A 165 -14.56 9.98 16.74
C LEU A 165 -16.06 10.07 16.44
N THR A 166 -16.85 9.25 17.13
CA THR A 166 -18.31 9.36 17.12
C THR A 166 -18.72 9.95 18.46
N ASN A 167 -19.61 10.94 18.44
CA ASN A 167 -20.10 11.56 19.69
C ASN A 167 -21.41 10.90 20.19
N LEU A 168 -22.09 10.12 19.34
CA LEU A 168 -23.42 9.53 19.61
C LEU A 168 -23.55 8.13 18.97
N PRO A 169 -23.31 7.03 19.71
CA PRO A 169 -22.71 6.99 21.05
C PRO A 169 -21.24 7.44 21.02
N SER A 170 -20.73 7.91 22.17
CA SER A 170 -19.31 8.29 22.29
C SER A 170 -18.43 7.06 22.03
N SER A 171 -17.69 7.07 20.92
CA SER A 171 -16.74 6.02 20.58
C SER A 171 -15.50 6.56 19.88
N ARG A 172 -14.38 5.88 20.10
CA ARG A 172 -13.11 6.13 19.42
C ARG A 172 -12.68 4.85 18.72
N THR A 173 -12.73 4.85 17.40
CA THR A 173 -12.29 3.72 16.58
C THR A 173 -10.97 4.08 15.92
N ILE A 174 -9.96 3.26 16.17
CA ILE A 174 -8.65 3.38 15.53
C ILE A 174 -8.62 2.44 14.34
N VAL A 175 -8.21 2.97 13.18
CA VAL A 175 -8.02 2.18 11.96
C VAL A 175 -6.65 2.50 11.39
N ASP A 176 -5.82 1.46 11.23
CA ASP A 176 -4.54 1.57 10.55
C ASP A 176 -4.68 1.12 9.10
N TYR A 177 -4.21 1.97 8.19
CA TYR A 177 -4.11 1.69 6.77
C TYR A 177 -2.65 1.50 6.39
N PRO A 178 -2.31 0.46 5.61
CA PRO A 178 -0.95 0.29 5.10
C PRO A 178 -0.56 1.48 4.22
N VAL A 179 0.71 1.89 4.29
CA VAL A 179 1.28 2.86 3.35
C VAL A 179 1.64 2.09 2.07
N GLY A 180 0.64 1.90 1.19
CA GLY A 180 0.79 1.13 -0.04
C GLY A 180 -0.47 0.35 -0.39
N PHE A 181 -0.34 -0.97 -0.55
CA PHE A 181 -1.43 -1.83 -1.00
C PHE A 181 -2.59 -1.85 0.00
N ALA A 182 -3.77 -1.42 -0.44
CA ALA A 182 -4.92 -1.13 0.44
C ALA A 182 -5.39 -2.31 1.30
N PHE A 183 -5.17 -3.56 0.87
CA PHE A 183 -5.56 -4.76 1.61
C PHE A 183 -4.51 -5.23 2.63
N GLY A 184 -3.36 -4.54 2.71
CA GLY A 184 -2.30 -4.82 3.66
C GLY A 184 -1.52 -6.10 3.35
N PRO A 185 -0.79 -6.64 4.35
CA PRO A 185 -0.02 -7.86 4.18
C PRO A 185 -0.90 -9.08 3.93
N ASP A 186 -0.26 -10.17 3.50
CA ASP A 186 -0.88 -11.50 3.32
C ASP A 186 -2.11 -11.44 2.42
N ALA A 187 -1.95 -10.80 1.27
CA ALA A 187 -3.04 -10.48 0.37
C ALA A 187 -2.60 -10.62 -1.09
N LYS A 188 -3.51 -11.09 -1.94
CA LYS A 188 -3.36 -11.15 -3.39
C LYS A 188 -4.62 -10.62 -4.04
N LEU A 189 -4.50 -9.78 -5.05
CA LEU A 189 -5.64 -9.21 -5.77
C LEU A 189 -5.42 -9.37 -7.26
N LEU A 190 -6.42 -9.91 -7.96
CA LEU A 190 -6.55 -9.77 -9.40
C LEU A 190 -7.69 -8.78 -9.66
N ASN A 191 -7.43 -7.72 -10.42
CA ASN A 191 -8.43 -6.75 -10.86
C ASN A 191 -8.51 -6.71 -12.39
N VAL A 192 -9.72 -6.61 -12.92
CA VAL A 192 -10.00 -6.37 -14.33
C VAL A 192 -10.91 -5.16 -14.44
N SER A 193 -10.48 -4.13 -15.17
CA SER A 193 -11.20 -2.87 -15.31
C SER A 193 -11.59 -2.55 -16.76
N PHE A 194 -12.73 -1.90 -16.92
CA PHE A 194 -13.29 -1.43 -18.18
C PHE A 194 -13.84 -0.02 -17.99
N ASP A 195 -13.11 0.96 -18.51
CA ASP A 195 -13.52 2.36 -18.46
C ASP A 195 -13.90 2.82 -19.85
N LEU A 196 -15.10 3.39 -20.00
CA LEU A 196 -15.66 3.86 -21.25
C LEU A 196 -16.11 5.31 -21.10
N PHE A 197 -15.78 6.13 -22.09
CA PHE A 197 -16.05 7.56 -22.10
C PHE A 197 -16.58 7.99 -23.47
N LYS A 198 -17.71 8.72 -23.47
CA LYS A 198 -18.28 9.33 -24.68
C LYS A 198 -19.03 10.61 -24.29
N GLU A 199 -18.52 11.77 -24.69
CA GLU A 199 -19.15 13.07 -24.46
C GLU A 199 -19.56 13.25 -22.98
N ASN A 200 -20.86 13.25 -22.68
CA ASN A 200 -21.41 13.42 -21.34
C ASN A 200 -21.70 12.08 -20.62
N VAL A 201 -21.15 10.97 -21.12
CA VAL A 201 -21.32 9.63 -20.57
C VAL A 201 -19.96 9.06 -20.17
N SER A 202 -19.85 8.61 -18.92
CA SER A 202 -18.77 7.75 -18.47
C SER A 202 -19.31 6.50 -17.80
N LEU A 203 -18.60 5.40 -17.95
CA LEU A 203 -18.88 4.12 -17.31
C LEU A 203 -17.56 3.47 -16.92
N GLU A 204 -17.39 3.17 -15.64
CA GLU A 204 -16.24 2.47 -15.07
C GLU A 204 -16.76 1.16 -14.48
N THR A 205 -16.16 0.04 -14.89
CA THR A 205 -16.50 -1.28 -14.36
C THR A 205 -15.25 -1.96 -13.88
N ASP A 206 -15.27 -2.45 -12.64
CA ASP A 206 -14.18 -3.22 -12.05
C ASP A 206 -14.71 -4.59 -11.62
N PHE A 207 -13.93 -5.64 -11.86
CA PHE A 207 -14.13 -6.97 -11.30
C PHE A 207 -12.86 -7.36 -10.56
N PHE A 208 -12.99 -7.80 -9.31
CA PHE A 208 -11.84 -8.19 -8.52
C PHE A 208 -12.01 -9.53 -7.82
N TYR A 209 -10.88 -10.20 -7.64
CA TYR A 209 -10.74 -11.43 -6.89
C TYR A 209 -9.61 -11.25 -5.88
N LEU A 210 -9.99 -11.12 -4.61
CA LEU A 210 -9.09 -10.92 -3.48
C LEU A 210 -8.95 -12.23 -2.70
N VAL A 211 -7.71 -12.61 -2.43
CA VAL A 211 -7.36 -13.69 -1.50
C VAL A 211 -6.62 -13.05 -0.33
N LYS A 212 -7.19 -13.13 0.86
CA LYS A 212 -6.66 -12.54 2.09
C LYS A 212 -6.36 -13.64 3.11
N GLY A 213 -5.09 -13.83 3.43
CA GLY A 213 -4.66 -14.70 4.53
C GLY A 213 -4.85 -14.04 5.90
N PRO A 214 -4.62 -14.79 6.98
CA PRO A 214 -4.91 -14.35 8.35
C PRO A 214 -4.01 -13.21 8.84
N ASN A 215 -2.80 -13.05 8.28
CA ASN A 215 -1.84 -12.09 8.82
C ASN A 215 -2.23 -10.64 8.46
N THR A 216 -2.09 -9.71 9.40
CA THR A 216 -2.43 -8.29 9.25
C THR A 216 -1.29 -7.41 9.76
N LEU A 217 -1.48 -6.08 9.70
CA LEU A 217 -0.58 -5.13 10.36
C LEU A 217 -0.48 -5.35 11.88
N TYR A 218 -1.44 -6.06 12.48
CA TYR A 218 -1.49 -6.34 13.92
C TYR A 218 -0.92 -7.69 14.30
N THR A 219 -0.60 -8.55 13.33
CA THR A 219 0.04 -9.83 13.59
C THR A 219 1.36 -9.65 14.31
N GLU A 220 1.64 -10.50 15.29
CA GLU A 220 2.87 -10.43 16.07
C GLU A 220 4.06 -10.80 15.20
N TYR A 221 4.95 -9.85 14.93
CA TYR A 221 6.14 -10.09 14.13
C TYR A 221 7.22 -10.81 14.98
N PRO A 222 7.92 -11.85 14.48
CA PRO A 222 7.89 -12.45 13.15
C PRO A 222 7.00 -13.73 13.04
N THR A 223 6.05 -13.90 13.95
CA THR A 223 5.23 -15.12 14.05
C THR A 223 4.03 -15.04 13.13
N ALA A 224 3.96 -15.95 12.15
CA ALA A 224 2.81 -16.01 11.26
C ALA A 224 1.59 -16.55 12.01
N GLU A 225 0.45 -15.91 11.82
CA GLU A 225 -0.83 -16.42 12.30
C GLU A 225 -1.26 -17.65 11.50
N GLU A 226 -1.75 -18.65 12.22
CA GLU A 226 -2.48 -19.79 11.65
C GLU A 226 -3.97 -19.43 11.57
N GLY A 227 -4.53 -19.51 10.37
CA GLY A 227 -5.93 -19.16 10.17
C GLY A 227 -6.39 -19.38 8.74
N GLU A 228 -7.69 -19.25 8.54
CA GLU A 228 -8.31 -19.47 7.24
C GLU A 228 -8.00 -18.34 6.27
N THR A 229 -7.71 -18.72 5.02
CA THR A 229 -7.62 -17.77 3.92
C THR A 229 -9.02 -17.46 3.42
N LYS A 230 -9.37 -16.18 3.36
CA LYS A 230 -10.65 -15.69 2.85
C LYS A 230 -10.53 -15.29 1.39
N THR A 231 -11.54 -15.64 0.62
CA THR A 231 -11.64 -15.26 -0.79
C THR A 231 -12.85 -14.36 -0.97
N ILE A 232 -12.65 -13.21 -1.60
CA ILE A 232 -13.68 -12.21 -1.85
C ILE A 232 -13.70 -11.92 -3.34
N PHE A 233 -14.82 -12.24 -3.98
CA PHE A 233 -15.12 -11.72 -5.31
C PHE A 233 -15.93 -10.44 -5.18
N GLY A 234 -15.65 -9.47 -6.04
CA GLY A 234 -16.45 -8.27 -6.11
C GLY A 234 -16.50 -7.69 -7.51
N ALA A 235 -17.50 -6.85 -7.71
CA ALA A 235 -17.71 -6.09 -8.93
C ALA A 235 -18.17 -4.68 -8.56
N SER A 236 -17.67 -3.67 -9.25
CA SER A 236 -18.16 -2.30 -9.12
C SER A 236 -18.52 -1.74 -10.49
N LEU A 237 -19.59 -0.95 -10.52
CA LEU A 237 -20.06 -0.22 -11.69
C LEU A 237 -20.31 1.22 -11.26
N ARG A 238 -19.53 2.16 -11.79
CA ARG A 238 -19.75 3.60 -11.60
C ARG A 238 -20.06 4.20 -12.96
N GLY A 239 -20.93 5.19 -13.00
CA GLY A 239 -21.19 5.90 -14.24
C GLY A 239 -21.74 7.29 -14.02
N LYS A 240 -21.61 8.11 -15.06
CA LYS A 240 -22.17 9.46 -15.14
C LYS A 240 -22.89 9.61 -16.47
N ILE A 241 -24.10 10.16 -16.45
CA ILE A 241 -24.87 10.51 -17.64
C ILE A 241 -25.36 11.95 -17.43
N GLY A 242 -24.74 12.90 -18.16
CA GLY A 242 -24.99 14.32 -17.95
C GLY A 242 -24.64 14.73 -16.52
N HIS A 243 -25.66 15.14 -15.75
CA HIS A 243 -25.53 15.59 -14.37
C HIS A 243 -25.80 14.50 -13.33
N VAL A 244 -26.16 13.30 -13.76
CA VAL A 244 -26.51 12.18 -12.86
C VAL A 244 -25.32 11.24 -12.76
N SER A 245 -24.89 10.93 -11.54
CA SER A 245 -23.91 9.90 -11.25
C SER A 245 -24.56 8.73 -10.52
N PHE A 246 -24.07 7.52 -10.75
CA PHE A 246 -24.50 6.32 -10.05
C PHE A 246 -23.30 5.43 -9.72
N SER A 247 -23.46 4.63 -8.67
CA SER A 247 -22.48 3.62 -8.26
C SER A 247 -23.19 2.38 -7.74
N LEU A 248 -22.78 1.21 -8.22
CA LEU A 248 -23.14 -0.09 -7.69
C LEU A 248 -21.85 -0.80 -7.27
N LEU A 249 -21.83 -1.37 -6.09
CA LEU A 249 -20.72 -2.17 -5.60
C LEU A 249 -21.26 -3.46 -5.02
N PHE A 250 -20.69 -4.57 -5.44
CA PHE A 250 -20.90 -5.90 -4.89
C PHE A 250 -19.57 -6.42 -4.38
N SER A 251 -19.51 -6.92 -3.15
CA SER A 251 -18.31 -7.52 -2.58
C SER A 251 -18.69 -8.62 -1.59
N GLY A 252 -18.36 -9.87 -1.92
CA GLY A 252 -18.75 -11.01 -1.10
C GLY A 252 -20.28 -11.11 -0.99
N SER A 253 -20.82 -10.88 0.20
CA SER A 253 -22.27 -10.85 0.47
C SER A 253 -22.85 -9.43 0.54
N GLU A 254 -22.02 -8.40 0.39
CA GLU A 254 -22.44 -7.00 0.53
C GLU A 254 -22.81 -6.40 -0.82
N PHE A 255 -23.86 -5.57 -0.81
CA PHE A 255 -24.29 -4.80 -1.96
C PHE A 255 -24.55 -3.35 -1.53
N LEU A 256 -23.95 -2.41 -2.25
CA LEU A 256 -24.10 -0.97 -2.03
C LEU A 256 -24.52 -0.31 -3.34
N ALA A 257 -25.49 0.58 -3.25
CA ALA A 257 -25.96 1.38 -4.37
C ALA A 257 -25.97 2.87 -3.96
N GLY A 258 -25.57 3.73 -4.89
CA GLY A 258 -25.50 5.18 -4.71
C GLY A 258 -25.98 5.90 -5.96
N LEU A 259 -26.62 7.05 -5.75
CA LEU A 259 -27.08 7.96 -6.79
C LEU A 259 -26.71 9.39 -6.38
N GLY A 260 -26.18 10.17 -7.32
CA GLY A 260 -25.81 11.57 -7.13
C GLY A 260 -26.30 12.44 -8.28
N ILE A 261 -26.54 13.71 -7.98
CA ILE A 261 -26.90 14.73 -8.97
C ILE A 261 -25.96 15.93 -8.75
N GLU A 262 -25.30 16.37 -9.81
CA GLU A 262 -24.39 17.51 -9.80
C GLU A 262 -25.07 18.74 -10.39
N PHE A 263 -25.27 19.77 -9.57
CA PHE A 263 -25.78 21.07 -10.03
C PHE A 263 -24.59 21.97 -10.37
N GLY A 264 -24.53 22.45 -11.61
CA GLY A 264 -23.64 23.55 -11.98
C GLY A 264 -24.31 24.88 -11.63
N PHE A 265 -23.61 25.73 -10.87
CA PHE A 265 -23.97 27.13 -10.64
C PHE A 265 -23.07 28.03 -11.48
#